data_AF-A0A3M3FDN6-F1
#
_entry.id   AF-A0A3M3FDN6-F1
#
_cell.length_a   1.000
_cell.length_b   1.000
_cell.length_c   1.000
_cell.angle_alpha   90.00
_cell.angle_beta   90.00
_cell.angle_gamma   90.00
#
_symmetry.space_group_name_H-M   'P 1'
#
loop_
_entity.id
_entity.type
_entity.pdbx_description
1 polymer ?
#
loop_
_entity_poly.entity_id
_entity_poly.type
_entity_poly.pdbx_seq_one_letter_code
_entity_poly.pdbx_strand_id
1 'polypeptide(L)'
;MSSSRSTSFIKWRDLIINLVSKEIKIRYMGATLGFVWSLGNPLVVTLTYYTVFTYILPTSQDRFALHLVTGVVHWMLLAQIVSQSGEWLINNGNLIRKLRFPRILLPLSGALSIAVFWAGCMIVYASLFPMLGGVFSRALFFYPIVLIAFMALIMGFGLALRRV
;
A
#
# COMPACT_ATOMS: atom_id res chain seq x y z
N MET A 1 4.51 -45.63 -9.30
CA MET A 1 5.29 -44.44 -9.71
C MET A 1 4.91 -43.29 -8.80
N SER A 2 5.75 -43.05 -7.79
CA SER A 2 5.58 -42.07 -6.73
C SER A 2 6.11 -40.70 -7.14
N SER A 3 5.70 -39.68 -6.38
CA SER A 3 6.25 -38.31 -6.29
C SER A 3 5.73 -37.24 -7.27
N SER A 4 4.59 -36.65 -6.92
CA SER A 4 4.33 -35.21 -7.14
C SER A 4 3.34 -34.69 -6.06
N ARG A 5 3.67 -34.95 -4.79
CA ARG A 5 3.08 -34.24 -3.63
C ARG A 5 4.10 -33.24 -3.11
N SER A 6 4.34 -32.20 -3.88
CA SER A 6 4.94 -30.96 -3.38
C SER A 6 4.56 -29.87 -4.37
N THR A 7 4.41 -28.64 -3.90
CA THR A 7 4.16 -27.41 -4.68
C THR A 7 2.71 -26.93 -4.86
N SER A 8 1.81 -27.28 -3.93
CA SER A 8 0.53 -26.54 -3.81
C SER A 8 0.74 -25.03 -3.59
N PHE A 9 1.81 -24.61 -2.90
CA PHE A 9 2.16 -23.19 -2.71
C PHE A 9 2.76 -22.51 -3.96
N ILE A 10 3.55 -23.23 -4.77
CA ILE A 10 4.21 -22.64 -5.95
C ILE A 10 3.18 -22.38 -7.06
N LYS A 11 2.18 -23.26 -7.22
CA LYS A 11 1.05 -23.04 -8.15
C LYS A 11 0.34 -21.70 -7.95
N TRP A 12 0.20 -21.26 -6.70
CA TRP A 12 -0.47 -20.00 -6.38
C TRP A 12 0.45 -18.80 -6.47
N ARG A 13 1.77 -18.99 -6.29
CA ARG A 13 2.76 -17.89 -6.40
C ARG A 13 2.75 -17.29 -7.80
N ASP A 14 2.79 -18.12 -8.83
CA ASP A 14 2.82 -17.64 -10.22
C ASP A 14 1.49 -16.96 -10.58
N LEU A 15 0.37 -17.43 -10.02
CA LEU A 15 -0.92 -16.76 -10.15
C LEU A 15 -0.91 -15.37 -9.46
N ILE A 16 -0.41 -15.28 -8.23
CA ILE A 16 -0.32 -14.00 -7.51
C ILE A 16 0.56 -13.02 -8.28
N ILE A 17 1.73 -13.46 -8.76
CA ILE A 17 2.64 -12.62 -9.53
C ILE A 17 1.96 -12.12 -10.81
N ASN A 18 1.24 -12.99 -11.52
CA ASN A 18 0.50 -12.61 -12.71
C ASN A 18 -0.64 -11.63 -12.41
N LEU A 19 -1.36 -11.83 -11.31
CA LEU A 19 -2.42 -10.92 -10.87
C LEU A 19 -1.85 -9.56 -10.46
N VAL A 20 -0.80 -9.53 -9.66
CA VAL A 20 -0.08 -8.30 -9.28
C VAL A 20 0.41 -7.58 -10.52
N SER A 21 1.07 -8.29 -11.44
CA SER A 21 1.57 -7.69 -12.70
C SER A 21 0.44 -7.13 -13.55
N LYS A 22 -0.71 -7.81 -13.62
CA LYS A 22 -1.91 -7.32 -14.30
C LYS A 22 -2.44 -6.05 -13.64
N GLU A 23 -2.59 -6.04 -12.31
CA GLU A 23 -3.09 -4.87 -11.56
C GLU A 23 -2.15 -3.67 -11.70
N ILE A 24 -0.82 -3.89 -11.63
CA ILE A 24 0.19 -2.88 -11.92
C ILE A 24 0.05 -2.36 -13.36
N LYS A 25 -0.11 -3.25 -14.34
CA LYS A 25 -0.26 -2.86 -15.75
C LYS A 25 -1.53 -2.05 -15.98
N ILE A 26 -2.65 -2.44 -15.39
CA ILE A 26 -3.92 -1.70 -15.47
C ILE A 26 -3.74 -0.30 -14.88
N ARG A 27 -3.05 -0.19 -13.74
CA ARG A 27 -2.78 1.10 -13.10
C ARG A 27 -1.79 1.98 -13.88
N TYR A 28 -0.89 1.39 -14.66
CA TYR A 28 0.14 2.08 -15.45
C TYR A 28 -0.03 2.01 -16.96
N MET A 29 -1.23 1.74 -17.48
CA MET A 29 -1.53 2.11 -18.86
C MET A 29 -1.49 3.64 -18.96
N GLY A 30 -0.29 4.21 -19.14
CA GLY A 30 0.03 5.64 -19.00
C GLY A 30 1.09 5.96 -17.93
N ALA A 31 2.16 5.15 -17.84
CA ALA A 31 3.07 5.01 -16.69
C ALA A 31 3.61 6.29 -16.01
N THR A 32 3.79 7.38 -16.77
CA THR A 32 4.25 8.66 -16.21
C THR A 32 3.17 9.35 -15.37
N LEU A 33 1.93 9.38 -15.84
CA LEU A 33 0.86 10.11 -15.15
C LEU A 33 0.46 9.43 -13.83
N GLY A 34 0.39 8.10 -13.82
CA GLY A 34 0.07 7.33 -12.62
C GLY A 34 1.13 7.44 -11.52
N PHE A 35 2.41 7.42 -11.88
CA PHE A 35 3.51 7.57 -10.93
C PHE A 35 3.57 9.00 -10.37
N VAL A 36 3.50 10.01 -11.25
CA VAL A 36 3.47 11.42 -10.83
C VAL A 36 2.27 11.69 -9.93
N TRP A 37 1.10 11.14 -10.25
CA TRP A 37 -0.09 11.28 -9.41
C TRP A 37 0.06 10.62 -8.04
N SER A 38 0.70 9.45 -7.97
CA SER A 38 0.94 8.73 -6.72
C SER A 38 1.82 9.50 -5.74
N LEU A 39 2.77 10.32 -6.23
CA LEU A 39 3.61 11.19 -5.42
C LEU A 39 3.01 12.59 -5.22
N GLY A 40 2.31 13.12 -6.23
CA GLY A 40 1.72 14.45 -6.21
C GLY A 40 0.63 14.59 -5.16
N ASN A 41 -0.25 13.58 -5.04
CA ASN A 41 -1.33 13.61 -4.05
C ASN A 41 -0.81 13.71 -2.59
N PRO A 42 0.09 12.82 -2.12
CA PRO A 42 0.69 12.98 -0.79
C PRO A 42 1.36 14.34 -0.58
N LEU A 43 2.10 14.84 -1.58
CA LEU A 43 2.80 16.12 -1.47
C LEU A 43 1.83 17.30 -1.31
N VAL A 44 0.73 17.33 -2.07
CA VAL A 44 -0.29 18.39 -1.95
C VAL A 44 -0.96 18.34 -0.58
N VAL A 45 -1.30 17.15 -0.10
CA VAL A 45 -1.90 16.94 1.22
C VAL A 45 -0.94 17.40 2.33
N THR A 46 0.31 16.95 2.28
CA THR A 46 1.35 17.37 3.23
C THR A 46 1.57 18.89 3.19
N LEU A 47 1.70 19.49 2.01
CA LEU A 47 1.95 20.93 1.88
C LEU A 47 0.78 21.73 2.47
N THR A 48 -0.45 21.33 2.18
CA THR A 48 -1.65 21.96 2.71
C THR A 48 -1.65 21.94 4.24
N TYR A 49 -1.49 20.76 4.85
CA TYR A 49 -1.45 20.65 6.30
C TYR A 49 -0.23 21.35 6.91
N TYR A 50 0.93 21.27 6.27
CA TYR A 50 2.14 21.96 6.70
C TYR A 50 1.91 23.46 6.76
N THR A 51 1.36 24.07 5.71
CA THR A 51 1.07 25.50 5.67
C THR A 51 0.05 25.90 6.74
N VAL A 52 -1.02 25.13 6.89
CA VAL A 52 -2.06 25.43 7.90
C VAL A 52 -1.49 25.39 9.31
N PHE A 53 -0.79 24.33 9.69
CA PHE A 53 -0.27 24.16 11.06
C PHE A 53 1.04 24.93 11.32
N THR A 54 1.69 25.45 10.29
CA THR A 54 2.88 26.29 10.48
C THR A 54 2.53 27.78 10.53
N TYR A 55 1.65 28.25 9.64
CA TYR A 55 1.38 29.68 9.48
C TYR A 55 0.03 30.13 10.02
N ILE A 56 -1.00 29.28 10.02
CA ILE A 56 -2.36 29.65 10.47
C ILE A 56 -2.57 29.26 11.93
N LEU A 57 -2.17 28.04 12.28
CA LEU A 57 -2.30 27.45 13.62
C LEU A 57 -0.91 27.00 14.10
N PRO A 58 0.01 27.94 14.40
CA PRO A 58 1.40 27.62 14.71
C PRO A 58 1.50 26.64 15.88
N THR A 59 1.99 25.45 15.57
CA THR A 59 2.29 24.42 16.57
C THR A 59 3.71 24.58 17.12
N SER A 60 3.89 24.38 18.42
CA SER A 60 5.20 24.34 19.09
C SER A 60 5.90 22.98 18.96
N GLN A 61 5.39 22.08 18.11
CA GLN A 61 5.86 20.71 18.04
C GLN A 61 7.12 20.60 17.18
N ASP A 62 8.18 20.11 17.82
CA ASP A 62 9.44 19.82 17.14
C ASP A 62 9.24 18.79 16.01
N ARG A 63 9.90 19.04 14.88
CA ARG A 63 9.89 18.15 13.70
C ARG A 63 8.47 17.88 13.19
N PHE A 64 7.59 18.88 13.22
CA PHE A 64 6.20 18.74 12.77
C PHE A 64 6.08 18.15 11.35
N ALA A 65 6.89 18.65 10.41
CA ALA A 65 6.88 18.17 9.03
C ALA A 65 7.19 16.66 8.93
N LEU A 66 8.10 16.13 9.75
CA LEU A 66 8.41 14.70 9.78
C LEU A 66 7.21 13.87 10.25
N HIS A 67 6.57 14.29 11.35
CA HIS A 67 5.40 13.59 11.89
C HIS A 67 4.25 13.61 10.87
N LEU A 68 4.04 14.75 10.22
CA LEU A 68 3.00 14.94 9.22
C LEU A 68 3.21 14.03 8.00
N VAL A 69 4.41 14.06 7.40
CA VAL A 69 4.71 13.23 6.22
C VAL A 69 4.60 11.75 6.55
N THR A 70 5.10 11.32 7.72
CA THR A 70 4.98 9.93 8.17
C THR A 70 3.51 9.51 8.25
N GLY A 71 2.67 10.33 8.88
CA GLY A 71 1.25 10.06 9.02
C GLY A 71 0.53 9.99 7.67
N VAL A 72 0.76 10.97 6.80
CA VAL A 72 0.11 11.04 5.48
C VAL A 72 0.45 9.82 4.61
N VAL A 73 1.73 9.43 4.55
CA VAL A 73 2.16 8.29 3.71
C VAL A 73 1.49 6.97 4.14
N HIS A 74 1.34 6.73 5.44
CA HIS A 74 0.66 5.54 5.97
C HIS A 74 -0.86 5.62 5.90
N TRP A 75 -1.42 6.80 6.14
CA TRP A 75 -2.84 7.06 6.01
C TRP A 75 -3.32 6.80 4.59
N MET A 76 -2.56 7.24 3.58
CA MET A 76 -2.90 7.00 2.18
C MET A 76 -2.84 5.52 1.80
N LEU A 77 -1.88 4.76 2.33
CA LEU A 77 -1.84 3.30 2.17
C LEU A 77 -3.12 2.66 2.71
N LEU A 78 -3.51 3.02 3.93
CA LEU A 78 -4.73 2.53 4.57
C LEU A 78 -5.96 2.89 3.73
N ALA A 79 -6.15 4.17 3.43
CA ALA A 79 -7.31 4.67 2.70
C ALA A 79 -7.45 4.00 1.33
N GLN A 80 -6.34 3.79 0.61
CA GLN A 80 -6.36 3.14 -0.70
C GLN A 80 -6.73 1.67 -0.63
N ILE A 81 -6.17 0.89 0.33
CA ILE A 81 -6.48 -0.53 0.46
C ILE A 81 -7.93 -0.72 0.91
N VAL A 82 -8.41 0.06 1.89
CA VAL A 82 -9.80 -0.04 2.38
C VAL A 82 -10.80 0.32 1.29
N SER A 83 -10.54 1.37 0.51
CA SER A 83 -11.48 1.82 -0.53
C SER A 83 -11.53 0.83 -1.71
N GLN A 84 -10.39 0.27 -2.11
CA GLN A 84 -10.30 -0.62 -3.29
C GLN A 84 -10.53 -2.10 -2.96
N SER A 85 -10.56 -2.49 -1.68
CA SER A 85 -10.72 -3.88 -1.25
C SER A 85 -11.93 -4.56 -1.88
N GLY A 86 -13.04 -3.83 -1.98
CA GLY A 86 -14.26 -4.34 -2.58
C GLY A 86 -14.21 -4.46 -4.09
N GLU A 87 -13.63 -3.46 -4.76
CA GLU A 87 -13.55 -3.42 -6.22
C GLU A 87 -12.75 -4.61 -6.78
N TRP A 88 -11.69 -5.03 -6.10
CA TRP A 88 -10.88 -6.17 -6.53
C TRP A 88 -11.67 -7.47 -6.69
N LEU A 89 -12.70 -7.67 -5.87
CA LEU A 89 -13.55 -8.85 -5.95
C LEU A 89 -14.60 -8.73 -7.05
N ILE A 90 -15.14 -7.53 -7.29
CA ILE A 90 -16.11 -7.26 -8.38
C ILE A 90 -15.43 -7.39 -9.73
N ASN A 91 -14.33 -6.67 -9.91
CA ASN A 91 -13.64 -6.52 -11.20
C ASN A 91 -13.05 -7.85 -11.68
N ASN A 92 -12.71 -8.75 -10.76
CA ASN A 92 -12.20 -10.09 -11.08
C ASN A 92 -13.27 -11.19 -10.96
N GLY A 93 -14.56 -10.86 -10.89
CA GLY A 93 -15.66 -11.82 -10.75
C GLY A 93 -15.72 -12.88 -11.86
N ASN A 94 -15.38 -12.52 -13.10
CA ASN A 94 -15.28 -13.46 -14.23
C ASN A 94 -14.17 -14.50 -14.02
N LEU A 95 -13.07 -14.13 -13.37
CA LEU A 95 -11.96 -15.03 -13.06
C LEU A 95 -12.36 -16.03 -11.97
N ILE A 96 -13.07 -15.55 -10.93
CA ILE A 96 -13.59 -16.37 -9.83
C ILE A 96 -14.53 -17.47 -10.36
N ARG A 97 -15.35 -17.16 -11.37
CA ARG A 97 -16.29 -18.12 -11.97
C ARG A 97 -15.60 -19.18 -12.85
N LYS A 98 -14.46 -18.86 -13.47
CA LYS A 98 -13.77 -19.73 -14.44
C LYS A 98 -12.67 -20.61 -13.84
N LEU A 99 -12.08 -20.20 -12.71
CA LEU A 99 -10.97 -20.91 -12.07
C LEU A 99 -11.30 -21.21 -10.61
N ARG A 100 -11.08 -22.46 -10.16
CA ARG A 100 -11.23 -22.82 -8.74
C ARG A 100 -9.98 -22.41 -7.96
N PHE A 101 -10.01 -21.25 -7.32
CA PHE A 101 -8.94 -20.77 -6.44
C PHE A 101 -9.47 -20.02 -5.21
N PRO A 102 -8.66 -19.87 -4.14
CA PRO A 102 -9.06 -19.14 -2.94
C PRO A 102 -9.34 -17.66 -3.25
N ARG A 103 -10.56 -17.18 -2.96
CA ARG A 103 -10.99 -15.81 -3.28
C ARG A 103 -10.15 -14.72 -2.61
N ILE A 104 -9.47 -15.05 -1.50
CA ILE A 104 -8.58 -14.15 -0.76
C ILE A 104 -7.36 -13.69 -1.59
N LEU A 105 -6.98 -14.46 -2.61
CA LEU A 105 -5.82 -14.15 -3.46
C LEU A 105 -6.02 -12.87 -4.28
N LEU A 106 -7.26 -12.51 -4.61
CA LEU A 106 -7.56 -11.29 -5.38
C LEU A 106 -7.28 -10.03 -4.54
N PRO A 107 -7.90 -9.85 -3.35
CA PRO A 107 -7.54 -8.74 -2.47
C PRO A 107 -6.07 -8.70 -2.09
N LEU A 108 -5.44 -9.86 -1.90
CA LEU A 108 -4.01 -9.93 -1.60
C LEU A 108 -3.17 -9.38 -2.75
N SER A 109 -3.48 -9.75 -4.00
CA SER A 109 -2.78 -9.23 -5.18
C SER A 109 -2.97 -7.72 -5.37
N GLY A 110 -4.17 -7.21 -5.09
CA GLY A 110 -4.46 -5.78 -5.11
C GLY A 110 -3.68 -5.01 -4.03
N ALA A 111 -3.69 -5.51 -2.79
CA ALA A 111 -2.97 -4.91 -1.67
C ALA A 111 -1.46 -4.91 -1.91
N LEU A 112 -0.89 -6.00 -2.43
CA LEU A 112 0.53 -6.07 -2.82
C LEU A 112 0.87 -5.07 -3.92
N SER A 113 -0.02 -4.87 -4.89
CA SER A 113 0.18 -3.88 -5.94
C SER A 113 0.24 -2.46 -5.37
N ILE A 114 -0.66 -2.11 -4.44
CA ILE A 114 -0.61 -0.83 -3.72
C ILE A 114 0.67 -0.71 -2.88
N ALA A 115 1.07 -1.79 -2.19
CA ALA A 115 2.26 -1.81 -1.35
C ALA A 115 3.54 -1.55 -2.17
N VAL A 116 3.62 -2.01 -3.42
CA VAL A 116 4.74 -1.68 -4.33
C VAL A 116 4.81 -0.18 -4.61
N PHE A 117 3.68 0.50 -4.82
CA PHE A 117 3.65 1.95 -5.03
C PHE A 117 4.01 2.74 -3.78
N TRP A 118 3.43 2.30 -2.67
CA TRP A 118 3.77 2.85 -1.38
C TRP A 118 5.27 2.67 -1.06
N ALA A 119 5.88 1.55 -1.44
CA ALA A 119 7.32 1.35 -1.31
C ALA A 119 8.13 2.36 -2.14
N GLY A 120 7.67 2.70 -3.35
CA GLY A 120 8.25 3.79 -4.15
C GLY A 120 8.16 5.15 -3.42
N CYS A 121 7.00 5.48 -2.86
CA CYS A 121 6.82 6.68 -2.04
C CYS A 121 7.72 6.67 -0.79
N MET A 122 7.89 5.51 -0.16
CA MET A 122 8.75 5.33 1.00
C MET A 122 10.23 5.50 0.68
N ILE A 123 10.69 5.14 -0.52
CA ILE A 123 12.06 5.41 -0.96
C ILE A 123 12.30 6.93 -1.02
N VAL A 124 11.37 7.67 -1.62
CA VAL A 124 11.42 9.14 -1.67
C VAL A 124 11.38 9.72 -0.25
N TYR A 125 10.47 9.25 0.59
CA TYR A 125 10.39 9.68 1.99
C TYR A 125 11.68 9.39 2.77
N ALA A 126 12.26 8.20 2.61
CA ALA A 126 13.51 7.82 3.26
C ALA A 126 14.68 8.73 2.85
N SER A 127 14.71 9.21 1.61
CA SER A 127 15.71 10.19 1.16
C SER A 127 15.54 11.56 1.81
N LEU A 128 14.31 11.97 2.12
CA LEU A 128 13.99 13.24 2.78
C LEU A 128 14.03 13.14 4.32
N PHE A 129 14.02 11.93 4.87
CA PHE A 129 13.92 11.68 6.31
C PHE A 129 14.97 12.44 7.16
N PRO A 130 16.26 12.49 6.78
CA PRO A 130 17.26 13.25 7.55
C PRO A 130 17.03 14.76 7.46
N MET A 131 16.61 15.26 6.29
CA MET A 131 16.31 16.69 6.07
C MET A 131 15.13 17.17 6.91
N LEU A 132 14.17 16.28 7.18
CA LEU A 132 13.01 16.53 8.03
C LEU A 132 13.32 16.42 9.54
N GLY A 133 14.57 16.16 9.93
CA GLY A 133 15.00 15.99 11.33
C GLY A 133 14.85 14.57 11.86
N GLY A 134 14.74 13.58 10.97
CA GLY A 134 14.65 12.17 11.34
C GLY A 134 15.98 11.60 11.80
N VAL A 135 15.94 10.77 12.84
CA VAL A 135 17.12 10.06 13.35
C VAL A 135 16.89 8.57 13.21
N PHE A 136 17.82 7.89 12.54
CA PHE A 136 17.77 6.43 12.40
C PHE A 136 18.05 5.77 13.75
N SER A 137 16.98 5.38 14.45
CA SER A 137 17.06 4.62 15.69
C SER A 137 17.05 3.12 15.43
N ARG A 138 17.60 2.32 16.34
CA ARG A 138 17.50 0.84 16.34
C ARG A 138 16.04 0.36 16.26
N ALA A 139 15.08 1.18 16.71
CA ALA A 139 13.66 0.89 16.60
C ALA A 139 13.18 0.71 15.15
N LEU A 140 13.83 1.34 14.15
CA LEU A 140 13.46 1.16 12.74
C LEU A 140 13.64 -0.28 12.25
N PHE A 141 14.45 -1.10 12.93
CA PHE A 141 14.61 -2.51 12.56
C PHE A 141 13.30 -3.31 12.71
N PHE A 142 12.42 -2.92 13.64
CA PHE A 142 11.12 -3.55 13.83
C PHE A 142 10.04 -3.03 12.87
N TYR A 143 10.34 -1.97 12.11
CA TYR A 143 9.38 -1.35 11.19
C TYR A 143 8.77 -2.32 10.16
N PRO A 144 9.53 -3.23 9.50
CA PRO A 144 8.95 -4.20 8.57
C PRO A 144 7.92 -5.13 9.23
N ILE A 145 8.15 -5.52 10.49
CA ILE A 145 7.23 -6.38 11.24
C ILE A 145 5.92 -5.63 11.52
N VAL A 146 6.02 -4.38 11.97
CA VAL A 146 4.86 -3.51 12.18
C VAL A 146 4.10 -3.29 10.87
N LEU A 147 4.81 -3.09 9.76
CA LEU A 147 4.19 -2.91 8.44
C LEU A 147 3.42 -4.13 7.98
N ILE A 148 3.96 -5.34 8.17
CA ILE A 148 3.27 -6.59 7.83
C ILE A 148 1.99 -6.73 8.67
N ALA A 149 2.07 -6.47 9.98
CA ALA A 149 0.91 -6.49 10.86
C ALA A 149 -0.13 -5.45 10.45
N PHE A 150 0.31 -4.24 10.08
CA PHE A 150 -0.54 -3.16 9.58
C PHE A 150 -1.24 -3.56 8.27
N MET A 151 -0.53 -4.13 7.30
CA MET A 151 -1.12 -4.61 6.05
C MET A 151 -2.15 -5.73 6.29
N ALA A 152 -1.85 -6.67 7.19
CA ALA A 152 -2.79 -7.73 7.56
C ALA A 152 -4.06 -7.16 8.20
N LEU A 153 -3.92 -6.17 9.09
CA LEU A 153 -5.03 -5.48 9.72
C LEU A 153 -5.91 -4.76 8.69
N ILE A 154 -5.32 -3.97 7.79
CA ILE A 154 -6.08 -3.20 6.80
C ILE A 154 -6.80 -4.13 5.82
N MET A 155 -6.16 -5.23 5.40
CA MET A 155 -6.84 -6.25 4.59
C MET A 155 -8.03 -6.88 5.34
N GLY A 156 -7.88 -7.15 6.64
CA GLY A 156 -8.98 -7.60 7.49
C GLY A 156 -10.15 -6.63 7.50
N PHE A 157 -9.90 -5.35 7.73
CA PHE A 157 -10.92 -4.29 7.69
C PHE A 157 -11.59 -4.16 6.32
N GLY A 158 -10.80 -4.14 5.25
CA GLY A 158 -11.31 -4.03 3.88
C GLY A 158 -12.19 -5.20 3.47
N LEU A 159 -11.97 -6.40 4.01
CA LEU A 159 -12.82 -7.57 3.79
C LEU A 159 -14.06 -7.59 4.68
N ALA A 160 -13.95 -7.12 5.91
CA ALA A 160 -15.06 -7.05 6.86
C ALA A 160 -16.14 -6.06 6.40
N LEU A 161 -15.73 -4.87 5.94
CA LEU A 161 -16.65 -3.81 5.50
C LEU A 161 -17.54 -4.20 4.33
N ARG A 162 -17.10 -5.15 3.49
CA ARG A 162 -17.86 -5.62 2.33
C ARG A 162 -18.82 -6.78 2.65
N ARG A 163 -18.71 -7.39 3.83
CA ARG A 163 -19.66 -8.43 4.26
C ARG A 163 -20.96 -7.84 4.84
N VAL A 164 -21.11 -6.52 4.84
CA VAL A 164 -22.33 -5.76 5.14
C VAL A 164 -22.92 -5.26 3.82
#